data_AF-A0A8C6R5F7-F1
#
_entry.id   AF-A0A8C6R5F7-F1
#
_cell.length_a   1.000
_cell.length_b   1.000
_cell.length_c   1.000
_cell.angle_alpha   90.00
_cell.angle_beta   90.00
_cell.angle_gamma   90.00
#
_symmetry.space_group_name_H-M   'P 1'
#
loop_
_entity.id
_entity.type
_entity.pdbx_description
1 polymer ?
#
loop_
_entity_poly.entity_id
_entity_poly.type
_entity_poly.pdbx_seq_one_letter_code
_entity_poly.pdbx_strand_id
1 'polypeptide(L)' 'MKIPPSEMFLSESDKYSKFDENGLPTHDTEGKELSKGQAKKLKKLFDTQEKLHKEYLQMVQNGSLQ' A
#
# COMPACT_ATOMS: atom_id res chain seq x y z
N MET A 1 -5.93 2.31 -10.35
CA MET A 1 -5.21 3.10 -9.32
C MET A 1 -3.83 3.45 -9.82
N LYS A 2 -3.44 4.72 -9.82
CA LYS A 2 -2.13 5.16 -10.33
C LYS A 2 -0.98 4.90 -9.35
N ILE A 3 -1.25 4.90 -8.05
CA ILE A 3 -0.26 4.72 -6.99
C ILE A 3 -0.04 3.23 -6.73
N PRO A 4 1.22 2.73 -6.75
CA PRO A 4 1.56 1.37 -6.38
C PRO A 4 1.14 1.06 -4.93
N PRO A 5 0.71 -0.18 -4.62
CA PRO A 5 0.34 -0.57 -3.26
C PRO A 5 1.50 -0.39 -2.27
N SER A 6 2.76 -0.57 -2.70
CA SER A 6 3.96 -0.34 -1.90
C SER A 6 4.19 1.12 -1.52
N GLU A 7 3.70 2.06 -2.33
CA GLU A 7 3.83 3.50 -2.05
C GLU A 7 2.61 4.10 -1.35
N MET A 8 1.49 3.36 -1.36
CA MET A 8 0.21 3.82 -0.81
C MET A 8 0.34 4.23 0.67
N PHE A 9 1.05 3.43 1.46
CA PHE A 9 1.25 3.72 2.88
C PHE A 9 2.50 4.55 3.17
N LEU A 10 3.51 4.54 2.29
CA LEU A 10 4.69 5.39 2.43
C LEU A 10 4.33 6.88 2.38
N SER A 11 3.25 7.21 1.67
CA SER A 11 2.69 8.57 1.63
C SER A 11 2.00 8.97 2.94
N GLU A 12 1.64 8.00 3.79
CA GLU A 12 1.05 8.23 5.12
C GLU A 12 2.13 8.25 6.22
N SER A 13 3.24 8.94 5.94
CA SER A 13 4.34 9.12 6.90
C SER A 13 3.92 9.90 8.15
N ASP A 14 2.77 10.59 8.11
CA ASP A 14 2.15 11.22 9.29
C ASP A 14 1.55 10.20 10.26
N LYS A 15 1.20 9.01 9.77
CA LYS A 15 0.52 7.94 10.54
C LYS A 15 1.43 6.78 10.90
N TYR A 16 2.49 6.56 10.12
CA TYR A 16 3.35 5.40 10.24
C TYR A 16 4.82 5.83 10.17
N SER A 17 5.62 5.31 11.10
CA SER A 17 7.05 5.64 11.19
C SER A 17 7.96 4.61 10.53
N LYS A 18 7.49 3.36 10.39
CA LYS A 18 8.27 2.26 9.80
C LYS A 18 7.39 1.39 8.92
N PHE A 19 8.01 0.87 7.88
CA PHE A 19 7.39 0.03 6.86
C PHE A 19 8.26 -1.20 6.61
N ASP A 20 7.65 -2.29 6.16
CA ASP A 20 8.34 -3.50 5.74
C ASP A 20 8.86 -3.41 4.29
N GLU A 21 9.46 -4.50 3.80
CA GLU A 21 9.97 -4.63 2.44
C GLU A 21 8.89 -4.48 1.34
N ASN A 22 7.63 -4.70 1.68
CA ASN A 22 6.50 -4.54 0.76
C ASN A 22 5.89 -3.13 0.83
N GLY A 23 6.37 -2.26 1.72
CA GLY A 23 5.82 -0.94 1.99
C GLY A 23 4.60 -0.96 2.92
N LEU A 24 4.35 -2.07 3.63
CA LEU A 24 3.29 -2.16 4.64
C LEU A 24 3.76 -1.56 5.97
N PRO A 25 2.94 -0.74 6.65
CA PRO A 25 3.29 -0.20 7.95
C PRO A 25 3.50 -1.30 8.98
N THR A 26 4.60 -1.19 9.73
CA THR A 26 4.91 -2.07 10.87
C THR A 26 4.76 -1.32 12.18
N HIS A 27 4.99 -0.01 12.18
CA HIS A 27 4.92 0.84 13.36
C HIS A 27 4.06 2.08 13.11
N ASP A 28 3.38 2.55 14.14
CA ASP A 28 2.64 3.81 14.11
C ASP A 28 3.57 5.04 14.10
N THR A 29 2.99 6.23 14.05
CA THR A 29 3.68 7.53 14.06
C THR A 29 4.55 7.74 15.31
N GLU A 30 4.22 7.08 16.43
CA GLU A 30 4.99 7.13 17.68
C GLU A 30 6.15 6.12 17.70
N GLY A 31 6.28 5.28 16.68
CA GLY A 31 7.30 4.22 16.64
C GLY A 31 6.95 2.99 17.46
N LYS A 32 5.67 2.78 17.78
CA LYS A 32 5.19 1.54 18.44
C LYS A 32 4.74 0.52 17.40
N GLU A 33 5.00 -0.75 17.66
CA GLU A 33 4.55 -1.83 16.79
C GLU A 33 3.03 -1.86 16.69
N LEU A 34 2.53 -2.01 15.46
CA LEU A 34 1.10 -2.12 15.21
C LEU A 34 0.55 -3.43 15.78
N SER A 35 -0.68 -3.35 16.29
CA SER A 35 -1.37 -4.56 16.75
C SER A 35 -1.62 -5.54 15.59
N LYS A 36 -1.69 -6.84 15.90
CA LYS A 36 -2.00 -7.89 14.90
C LYS A 36 -3.27 -7.60 14.10
N GLY A 37 -4.28 -6.98 14.73
CA GLY A 37 -5.52 -6.58 14.06
C GLY A 37 -5.32 -5.45 13.06
N GLN A 38 -4.55 -4.42 13.42
CA GLN A 38 -4.19 -3.31 12.52
C GLN A 38 -3.33 -3.82 11.35
N ALA A 39 -2.30 -4.60 11.62
CA ALA A 39 -1.45 -5.19 10.58
C ALA A 39 -2.27 -6.03 9.59
N LYS A 40 -3.20 -6.86 10.07
CA LYS A 40 -4.09 -7.65 9.21
C LYS A 40 -5.03 -6.78 8.37
N LYS A 41 -5.54 -5.68 8.92
CA LYS A 41 -6.37 -4.72 8.18
C LYS A 41 -5.57 -4.02 7.08
N LEU A 42 -4.36 -3.57 7.38
CA LEU A 42 -3.47 -2.92 6.42
C LEU A 42 -3.08 -3.86 5.29
N LYS A 43 -2.74 -5.11 5.62
CA LYS A 43 -2.47 -6.14 4.61
C LYS A 43 -3.66 -6.36 3.67
N LYS A 44 -4.88 -6.44 4.20
CA LYS A 44 -6.08 -6.58 3.36
C LYS A 44 -6.29 -5.37 2.43
N LEU A 45 -6.02 -4.16 2.91
CA LEU A 45 -6.07 -2.94 2.10
C LEU A 45 -5.01 -2.96 1.00
N PHE A 46 -3.79 -3.37 1.34
CA PHE A 46 -2.69 -3.56 0.39
C PHE A 46 -3.07 -4.54 -0.71
N ASP A 47 -3.52 -5.75 -0.36
CA ASP A 47 -3.90 -6.79 -1.32
C ASP A 47 -5.01 -6.30 -2.27
N THR A 48 -5.96 -5.53 -1.74
CA THR A 48 -7.04 -4.93 -2.54
C THR A 48 -6.50 -3.88 -3.50
N GLN A 49 -5.61 -3.01 -3.03
CA GLN A 49 -4.96 -2.00 -3.86
C GLN A 49 -4.07 -2.63 -4.93
N GLU A 50 -3.33 -3.70 -4.61
CA GLU A 50 -2.47 -4.42 -5.55
C GLU A 50 -3.30 -4.95 -6.73
N LYS A 51 -4.44 -5.59 -6.43
CA LYS A 51 -5.35 -6.07 -7.48
C LYS A 51 -5.84 -4.92 -8.37
N LEU A 52 -6.32 -3.83 -7.78
CA LEU A 52 -6.81 -2.66 -8.52
C LEU A 52 -5.71 -1.94 -9.31
N HIS A 53 -4.48 -1.92 -8.79
CA HIS A 53 -3.32 -1.37 -9.48
C HIS A 53 -2.92 -2.24 -10.66
N LYS A 54 -2.91 -3.57 -10.49
CA LYS A 54 -2.64 -4.53 -11.55
C LYS A 54 -3.64 -4.41 -12.70
N GLU A 55 -4.94 -4.32 -12.39
CA GLU A 55 -5.98 -4.08 -13.40
C GLU A 55 -5.80 -2.74 -14.11
N TYR A 56 -5.43 -1.69 -13.36
CA TYR A 56 -5.13 -0.39 -13.94
C TYR A 56 -3.89 -0.41 -14.84
N LEU A 57 -2.82 -1.08 -14.45
CA LEU A 57 -1.61 -1.23 -15.28
C LEU A 57 -1.94 -1.95 -16.59
N GLN A 58 -2.76 -3.01 -16.56
CA GLN A 58 -3.23 -3.68 -17.77
C GLN A 58 -4.05 -2.74 -18.66
N MET A 59 -4.94 -1.94 -18.08
CA MET A 59 -5.73 -0.95 -18.83
C MET A 59 -4.84 0.15 -19.44
N VAL A 60 -3.91 0.71 -18.68
CA VAL A 60 -2.98 1.75 -19.16
C VAL A 60 -2.06 1.21 -20.24
N GLN A 61 -1.56 -0.01 -20.09
CA GLN A 61 -0.74 -0.67 -21.09
C GLN A 61 -1.51 -0.92 -22.40
N ASN A 62 -2.78 -1.30 -22.32
CA ASN A 62 -3.64 -1.50 -23.50
C ASN A 62 -4.15 -0.18 -24.11
N GLY A 63 -4.21 0.91 -23.34
CA GLY A 63 -4.63 2.24 -23.80
C GLY A 63 -3.50 3.16 -24.27
N SER A 64 -2.23 2.76 -24.12
CA SER A 64 -1.06 3.56 -24.55
C SER A 64 -0.63 3.31 -26.00
N LEU A 65 -1.48 2.67 -26.81
CA LEU A 65 -1.40 2.67 -28.27
C LEU A 65 -2.58 3.49 -28.84
N GLN A 66 -2.46 4.81 -28.80
CA GLN A 66 -3.15 5.70 -29.74
C GLN A 66 -2.18 6.76 -30.23
#